data_AF-F4KT73-F1
#
_entry.id   AF-F4KT73-F1
#
_cell.length_a   1.000
_cell.length_b   1.000
_cell.length_c   1.000
_cell.angle_alpha   90.00
_cell.angle_beta   90.00
_cell.angle_gamma   90.00
#
_symmetry.space_group_name_H-M   'P 1'
#
loop_
_entity.id
_entity.type
_entity.pdbx_description
1 polymer ?
#
loop_
_entity_poly.entity_id
_entity_poly.type
_entity_poly.pdbx_seq_one_letter_code
_entity_poly.pdbx_strand_id
1 'polypeptide(L)'
;MIFISYSLGCRNCLHGDGMRHMYSIIDEDEITYRNKTEFEVLRLIEKWRTEDKKNCSFCGSDNVEILDVEVNDHPLYDYEKLVERCFEEDEYMLQIDIEKQDNQTDMNLGGSPKLERSFLKSAIVEIVKTVRASPSGYFTPHHNGSFFICVTGASDVRNDKNITRVERFWSAGLTQEEILKSINPIAMQIGVKIESIDFNSNLFLQNFKLGFTFKSSDHIRYQNGRLISGPHGSAKRAVKVEPNISGREGFLVTIYNLDGNHPMWQNNVQMAPKQMRIVVQSINQIVLRGFGFDEFGNSFEDYGLTVKLNNNVLENCILHLHDRDIDIEYLP
;
A
#
# COMPACT_ATOMS: atom_id res chain seq x y z
N MET A 1 11.99 -0.85 -22.31
CA MET A 1 11.57 -2.13 -21.68
C MET A 1 12.31 -2.22 -20.37
N ILE A 2 11.59 -2.42 -19.29
CA ILE A 2 12.15 -2.46 -17.94
C ILE A 2 12.11 -3.90 -17.46
N PHE A 3 13.25 -4.40 -16.98
CA PHE A 3 13.38 -5.72 -16.39
C PHE A 3 13.51 -5.56 -14.89
N ILE A 4 12.60 -6.17 -14.14
CA ILE A 4 12.69 -6.26 -12.68
C ILE A 4 13.08 -7.68 -12.34
N SER A 5 14.28 -7.87 -11.80
CA SER A 5 14.82 -9.17 -11.41
C SER A 5 14.81 -9.31 -9.88
N TYR A 6 14.61 -10.53 -9.37
CA TYR A 6 14.56 -10.79 -7.93
C TYR A 6 14.81 -12.26 -7.58
N SER A 7 15.20 -12.51 -6.33
CA SER A 7 15.31 -13.83 -5.71
C SER A 7 14.05 -14.13 -4.89
N LEU A 8 13.75 -15.43 -4.71
CA LEU A 8 12.55 -15.88 -3.99
C LEU A 8 12.92 -16.81 -2.82
N GLY A 9 12.29 -16.57 -1.67
CA GLY A 9 12.27 -17.50 -0.54
C GLY A 9 10.84 -17.75 -0.07
N CYS A 10 10.46 -18.95 0.32
CA CYS A 10 9.12 -19.19 0.88
C CYS A 10 9.10 -19.00 2.39
N ARG A 11 8.23 -18.14 2.91
CA ARG A 11 8.09 -17.93 4.36
C ARG A 11 7.49 -19.14 5.08
N ASN A 12 6.75 -19.99 4.35
CA ASN A 12 6.10 -21.17 4.93
C ASN A 12 7.00 -22.40 5.03
N CYS A 13 7.88 -22.65 4.05
CA CYS A 13 8.79 -23.80 4.09
C CYS A 13 10.26 -23.45 4.23
N LEU A 14 10.61 -22.15 4.24
CA LEU A 14 11.99 -21.63 4.33
C LEU A 14 12.91 -22.10 3.20
N HIS A 15 12.34 -22.55 2.07
CA HIS A 15 13.13 -22.90 0.88
C HIS A 15 13.20 -21.72 -0.08
N GLY A 16 14.41 -21.38 -0.51
CA GLY A 16 14.63 -20.63 -1.74
C GLY A 16 14.58 -21.57 -2.94
N ASP A 17 14.12 -21.07 -4.09
CA ASP A 17 14.11 -21.86 -5.33
C ASP A 17 15.43 -21.78 -6.11
N GLY A 18 16.36 -20.93 -5.66
CA GLY A 18 17.68 -20.76 -6.27
C GLY A 18 17.63 -20.14 -7.67
N MET A 19 16.48 -19.60 -8.08
CA MET A 19 16.29 -18.99 -9.39
C MET A 19 16.17 -17.48 -9.27
N ARG A 20 16.69 -16.79 -10.29
CA ARG A 20 16.42 -15.36 -10.47
C ARG A 20 15.18 -15.21 -11.33
N HIS A 21 14.12 -14.66 -10.76
CA HIS A 21 12.87 -14.38 -11.44
C HIS A 21 12.93 -13.03 -12.13
N MET A 22 12.11 -12.84 -13.16
CA MET A 22 12.08 -11.59 -13.90
C MET A 22 10.67 -11.23 -14.36
N TYR A 23 10.30 -9.97 -14.18
CA TYR A 23 9.17 -9.34 -14.86
C TYR A 23 9.69 -8.39 -15.93
N SER A 24 9.08 -8.44 -17.12
CA SER A 24 9.32 -7.48 -18.20
C SER A 24 8.14 -6.53 -18.29
N ILE A 25 8.38 -5.25 -18.06
CA ILE A 25 7.36 -4.20 -18.04
C ILE A 25 7.54 -3.32 -19.28
N ILE A 26 6.43 -3.12 -19.98
CA ILE A 26 6.32 -2.10 -21.03
C ILE A 26 5.82 -0.83 -20.34
N ASP A 27 6.75 -0.08 -19.76
CA ASP A 27 6.53 1.23 -19.17
C ASP A 27 7.39 2.27 -19.90
N GLU A 28 6.97 3.53 -19.86
CA GLU A 28 7.65 4.62 -20.57
C GLU A 28 8.82 5.21 -19.78
N ASP A 29 8.90 4.98 -18.46
CA ASP A 29 9.94 5.58 -17.62
C ASP A 29 10.62 4.62 -16.63
N GLU A 30 11.84 4.23 -16.96
CA GLU A 30 12.74 3.45 -16.10
C GLU A 30 13.14 4.19 -14.81
N ILE A 31 13.28 5.52 -14.89
CA ILE A 31 13.72 6.35 -13.77
C ILE A 31 12.70 6.25 -12.63
N THR A 32 11.42 6.14 -12.96
CA THR A 32 10.34 5.95 -11.99
C THR A 32 10.54 4.71 -11.10
N TYR A 33 11.07 3.59 -11.61
CA TYR A 33 11.31 2.39 -10.80
C TYR A 33 12.64 2.43 -10.07
N ARG A 34 13.68 3.01 -10.69
CA ARG A 34 15.00 3.17 -10.04
C ARG A 34 14.96 4.12 -8.84
N ASN A 35 14.02 5.07 -8.82
CA ASN A 35 13.83 5.99 -7.70
C ASN A 35 12.96 5.42 -6.56
N LYS A 36 12.41 4.21 -6.73
CA LYS A 36 11.66 3.52 -5.67
C LYS A 36 12.61 2.79 -4.74
N THR A 37 12.19 2.60 -3.50
CA THR A 37 12.91 1.71 -2.59
C THR A 37 12.71 0.25 -2.98
N GLU A 38 13.62 -0.63 -2.54
CA GLU A 38 13.44 -2.08 -2.73
C GLU A 38 12.10 -2.54 -2.12
N PHE A 39 11.73 -2.03 -0.95
CA PHE A 39 10.45 -2.34 -0.31
C PHE A 39 9.24 -1.94 -1.17
N GLU A 40 9.26 -0.78 -1.82
CA GLU A 40 8.17 -0.34 -2.69
C GLU A 40 8.00 -1.26 -3.91
N VAL A 41 9.11 -1.65 -4.53
CA VAL A 41 9.07 -2.55 -5.70
C VAL A 41 8.73 -3.98 -5.28
N LEU A 42 9.19 -4.43 -4.11
CA LEU A 42 8.77 -5.70 -3.51
C LEU A 42 7.25 -5.80 -3.38
N ARG A 43 6.57 -4.75 -2.91
CA ARG A 43 5.10 -4.74 -2.80
C ARG A 43 4.40 -4.84 -4.15
N LEU A 44 4.98 -4.26 -5.20
CA LEU A 44 4.48 -4.41 -6.57
C LEU A 44 4.65 -5.85 -7.06
N ILE A 45 5.81 -6.47 -6.80
CA ILE A 45 6.08 -7.86 -7.17
C ILE A 45 5.14 -8.82 -6.44
N GLU A 46 4.94 -8.66 -5.13
CA GLU A 46 3.99 -9.47 -4.34
C GLU A 46 2.57 -9.42 -4.94
N LYS A 47 2.14 -8.23 -5.36
CA LYS A 47 0.85 -8.04 -6.05
C LYS A 47 0.80 -8.79 -7.39
N TRP A 48 1.77 -8.57 -8.27
CA TRP A 48 1.80 -9.24 -9.59
C TRP A 48 1.84 -10.76 -9.46
N ARG A 49 2.59 -11.28 -8.49
CA ARG A 49 2.63 -12.73 -8.23
C ARG A 49 1.29 -13.28 -7.78
N THR A 50 0.56 -12.54 -6.95
CA THR A 50 -0.79 -12.90 -6.52
C THR A 50 -1.75 -12.92 -7.72
N GLU A 51 -1.70 -11.90 -8.57
CA GLU A 51 -2.50 -11.81 -9.80
C GLU A 51 -2.19 -12.96 -10.78
N ASP A 52 -0.92 -13.32 -10.91
CA ASP A 52 -0.45 -14.43 -11.74
C ASP A 52 -0.65 -15.82 -11.09
N LYS A 53 -1.15 -15.88 -9.84
CA LYS A 53 -1.31 -17.11 -9.04
C LYS A 53 0.00 -17.92 -8.93
N LYS A 54 1.13 -17.23 -8.75
CA LYS A 54 2.46 -17.83 -8.65
C LYS A 54 2.78 -18.23 -7.21
N ASN A 55 2.80 -19.53 -6.97
CA ASN A 55 3.08 -20.10 -5.65
C ASN A 55 4.51 -20.66 -5.54
N CYS A 56 4.95 -20.88 -4.32
CA CYS A 56 6.15 -21.62 -3.98
C CYS A 56 6.10 -23.02 -4.60
N SER A 57 7.14 -23.39 -5.35
CA SER A 57 7.22 -24.69 -6.03
C SER A 57 7.39 -25.88 -5.09
N PHE A 58 7.79 -25.66 -3.83
CA PHE A 58 8.03 -26.72 -2.85
C PHE A 58 6.79 -27.07 -2.03
N CYS A 59 6.09 -26.07 -1.48
CA CYS A 59 4.95 -26.29 -0.58
C CYS A 59 3.61 -25.76 -1.13
N GLY A 60 3.61 -25.11 -2.30
CA GLY A 60 2.40 -24.57 -2.91
C GLY A 60 1.86 -23.30 -2.26
N SER A 61 2.55 -22.73 -1.27
CA SER A 61 2.15 -21.49 -0.61
C SER A 61 2.41 -20.26 -1.50
N ASP A 62 1.48 -19.31 -1.48
CA ASP A 62 1.62 -17.97 -2.06
C ASP A 62 2.42 -17.00 -1.14
N ASN A 63 2.69 -17.39 0.11
CA ASN A 63 3.43 -16.58 1.07
C ASN A 63 4.95 -16.70 0.83
N VAL A 64 5.44 -15.81 -0.04
CA VAL A 64 6.83 -15.78 -0.50
C VAL A 64 7.48 -14.44 -0.22
N GLU A 65 8.73 -14.51 0.22
CA GLU A 65 9.68 -13.43 0.38
C GLU A 65 10.35 -13.11 -0.95
N ILE A 66 10.45 -11.82 -1.25
CA ILE A 66 11.10 -11.28 -2.43
C ILE A 66 12.39 -10.62 -1.96
N LEU A 67 13.51 -11.00 -2.55
CA LEU A 67 14.84 -10.57 -2.12
C LEU A 67 15.64 -10.05 -3.31
N ASP A 68 16.63 -9.20 -3.03
CA ASP A 68 17.67 -8.76 -3.96
C ASP A 68 17.09 -8.22 -5.28
N VAL A 69 16.20 -7.23 -5.15
CA VAL A 69 15.45 -6.67 -6.26
C VAL A 69 16.36 -5.74 -7.07
N GLU A 70 16.40 -5.98 -8.37
CA GLU A 70 17.13 -5.16 -9.33
C GLU A 70 16.21 -4.64 -10.43
N VAL A 71 16.47 -3.43 -10.91
CA VAL A 71 15.84 -2.83 -12.08
C VAL A 71 16.90 -2.64 -13.16
N ASN A 72 16.78 -3.36 -14.28
CA ASN A 72 17.77 -3.38 -15.37
C ASN A 72 19.20 -3.60 -14.84
N ASP A 73 19.39 -4.63 -14.03
CA ASP A 73 20.66 -5.01 -13.39
C ASP A 73 21.20 -3.98 -12.36
N HIS A 74 20.38 -3.01 -11.93
CA HIS A 74 20.72 -2.10 -10.84
C HIS A 74 19.99 -2.51 -9.56
N PRO A 75 20.73 -2.88 -8.49
CA PRO A 75 20.12 -3.20 -7.20
C PRO A 75 19.44 -1.97 -6.61
N LEU A 76 18.20 -2.14 -6.16
CA LEU A 76 17.44 -1.07 -5.50
C LEU A 76 17.88 -0.85 -4.05
N TYR A 77 18.50 -1.86 -3.44
CA TYR A 77 19.14 -1.73 -2.14
C TYR A 77 20.64 -2.02 -2.26
N ASP A 78 21.44 -1.00 -1.97
CA ASP A 78 22.90 -1.06 -1.89
C ASP A 78 23.31 -0.30 -0.63
N TYR A 79 23.86 -1.01 0.35
CA TYR A 79 24.16 -0.44 1.66
C TYR A 79 25.18 0.70 1.58
N GLU A 80 26.24 0.55 0.77
CA GLU A 80 27.30 1.55 0.69
C GLU A 80 26.77 2.84 0.07
N LYS A 81 26.03 2.72 -1.05
CA LYS A 81 25.36 3.87 -1.68
C LYS A 81 24.31 4.51 -0.79
N LEU A 82 23.61 3.71 0.02
CA LEU A 82 22.62 4.22 0.96
C LEU A 82 23.27 5.04 2.07
N VAL A 83 24.41 4.60 2.59
CA VAL A 83 25.23 5.35 3.56
C VAL A 83 25.71 6.67 2.95
N GLU A 84 26.23 6.63 1.73
CA GLU A 84 26.66 7.84 0.99
C GLU A 84 25.50 8.82 0.82
N ARG A 85 24.35 8.35 0.34
CA ARG A 85 23.15 9.19 0.16
C ARG A 85 22.69 9.81 1.48
N CYS A 86 22.62 9.04 2.56
CA CYS A 86 22.22 9.57 3.85
C CYS A 86 23.19 10.65 4.35
N PHE A 87 24.49 10.51 4.07
CA PHE A 87 25.47 11.54 4.40
C PHE A 87 25.29 12.82 3.55
N GLU A 88 25.05 12.67 2.25
CA GLU A 88 24.86 13.80 1.31
C GLU A 88 23.55 14.55 1.56
N GLU A 89 22.48 13.84 1.92
CA GLU A 89 21.13 14.37 2.10
C GLU A 89 20.83 14.79 3.56
N ASP A 90 21.80 14.68 4.47
CA ASP A 90 21.61 14.91 5.92
C ASP A 90 20.47 14.06 6.51
N GLU A 91 20.40 12.80 6.07
CA GLU A 91 19.44 11.80 6.56
C GLU A 91 20.08 10.86 7.58
N TYR A 92 19.21 10.27 8.40
CA TYR A 92 19.55 9.18 9.30
C TYR A 92 19.09 7.85 8.71
N MET A 93 19.78 6.79 9.10
CA MET A 93 19.45 5.40 8.77
C MET A 93 19.34 4.58 10.05
N LEU A 94 18.28 3.79 10.17
CA LEU A 94 18.08 2.80 11.23
C LEU A 94 17.91 1.42 10.60
N GLN A 95 18.71 0.46 11.06
CA GLN A 95 18.53 -0.95 10.73
C GLN A 95 18.14 -1.70 12.01
N ILE A 96 17.12 -2.54 11.90
CA ILE A 96 16.75 -3.49 12.94
C ILE A 96 16.86 -4.88 12.33
N ASP A 97 17.70 -5.70 12.94
CA ASP A 97 17.86 -7.12 12.64
C ASP A 97 17.38 -7.90 13.86
N ILE A 98 16.49 -8.87 13.67
CA ILE A 98 16.02 -9.77 14.73
C ILE A 98 16.25 -11.20 14.25
N GLU A 99 17.10 -11.91 14.95
CA GLU A 99 17.36 -13.33 14.76
C GLU A 99 16.59 -14.13 15.80
N LYS A 100 16.00 -15.24 15.37
CA LYS A 100 15.25 -16.17 16.22
C LYS A 100 15.89 -17.55 16.17
N GLN A 101 16.16 -18.09 17.35
CA GLN A 101 16.55 -19.48 17.55
C GLN A 101 15.66 -20.07 18.65
N ASP A 102 14.87 -21.08 18.27
CA ASP A 102 13.82 -21.67 19.09
C ASP A 102 12.82 -20.63 19.65
N ASN A 103 12.85 -20.39 20.96
CA ASN A 103 11.97 -19.47 21.66
C ASN A 103 12.68 -18.17 22.07
N GLN A 104 13.91 -17.96 21.60
CA GLN A 104 14.71 -16.78 21.90
C GLN A 104 14.83 -15.91 20.67
N THR A 105 14.74 -14.60 20.89
CA THR A 105 14.97 -13.58 19.88
C THR A 105 16.11 -12.71 20.35
N ASP A 106 17.04 -12.41 19.45
CA ASP A 106 18.12 -11.45 19.64
C ASP A 106 17.94 -10.32 18.64
N MET A 107 18.05 -9.07 19.10
CA MET A 107 17.84 -7.90 18.27
C MET A 107 19.10 -7.05 18.21
N ASN A 108 19.55 -6.79 16.99
CA ASN A 108 20.70 -5.95 16.70
C ASN A 108 20.26 -4.66 16.01
N LEU A 109 20.88 -3.55 16.41
CA LEU A 109 20.65 -2.24 15.81
C LEU A 109 21.85 -1.83 14.98
N GLY A 110 21.58 -1.41 13.75
CA GLY A 110 22.55 -0.84 12.82
C GLY A 110 22.09 0.51 12.30
N GLY A 111 22.82 1.03 11.32
CA GLY A 111 22.56 2.33 10.71
C GLY A 111 23.51 3.43 11.15
N SER A 112 23.02 4.66 11.21
CA SER A 112 23.83 5.84 11.53
C SER A 112 24.41 5.76 12.96
N PRO A 113 25.67 6.18 13.17
CA PRO A 113 26.35 6.07 14.46
C PRO A 113 25.73 6.93 15.56
N LYS A 114 25.01 7.99 15.18
CA LYS A 114 24.22 8.85 16.06
C LYS A 114 22.86 9.07 15.43
N LEU A 115 21.81 8.71 16.16
CA LEU A 115 20.43 8.89 15.73
C LEU A 115 19.80 10.03 16.50
N GLU A 116 19.19 10.97 15.78
CA GLU A 116 18.37 11.98 16.43
C GLU A 116 17.12 11.32 17.03
N ARG A 117 16.73 11.78 18.23
CA ARG A 117 15.58 11.22 18.95
C ARG A 117 14.26 11.38 18.19
N SER A 118 14.09 12.47 17.45
CA SER A 118 12.92 12.74 16.59
C SER A 118 12.85 11.70 15.47
N PHE A 119 13.93 11.52 14.70
CA PHE A 119 14.06 10.50 13.68
C PHE A 119 13.78 9.10 14.24
N LEU A 120 14.45 8.71 15.33
CA LEU A 120 14.29 7.38 15.92
C LEU A 120 12.85 7.09 16.32
N LYS A 121 12.11 8.10 16.85
CA LYS A 121 10.67 7.95 17.12
C LYS A 121 9.88 7.69 15.84
N SER A 122 10.11 8.46 14.79
CA SER A 122 9.41 8.30 13.52
C SER A 122 9.74 6.99 12.82
N ALA A 123 11.00 6.57 12.84
CA ALA A 123 11.43 5.31 12.28
C ALA A 123 10.79 4.12 13.01
N ILE A 124 10.74 4.13 14.35
CA ILE A 124 10.04 3.07 15.12
C ILE A 124 8.54 3.06 14.81
N VAL A 125 7.91 4.23 14.67
CA VAL A 125 6.50 4.33 14.27
C VAL A 125 6.28 3.76 12.87
N GLU A 126 7.17 4.08 11.92
CA GLU A 126 7.18 3.53 10.56
C GLU A 126 7.24 2.00 10.59
N ILE A 127 8.23 1.44 11.27
CA ILE A 127 8.46 -0.01 11.38
C ILE A 127 7.22 -0.71 11.94
N VAL A 128 6.65 -0.20 13.03
CA VAL A 128 5.44 -0.78 13.63
C VAL A 128 4.27 -0.74 12.65
N LYS A 129 4.11 0.36 11.91
CA LYS A 129 3.07 0.47 10.87
C LYS A 129 3.30 -0.52 9.73
N THR A 130 4.52 -0.67 9.25
CA THR A 130 4.90 -1.63 8.20
C THR A 130 4.61 -3.07 8.63
N VAL A 131 5.00 -3.43 9.86
CA VAL A 131 4.74 -4.74 10.44
C VAL A 131 3.24 -4.98 10.60
N ARG A 132 2.48 -4.00 11.08
CA ARG A 132 1.02 -4.12 11.23
C ARG A 132 0.23 -4.11 9.93
N ALA A 133 0.73 -3.46 8.89
CA ALA A 133 0.07 -3.39 7.59
C ALA A 133 0.23 -4.66 6.75
N SER A 134 1.15 -5.55 7.13
CA SER A 134 1.45 -6.73 6.32
C SER A 134 0.26 -7.71 6.31
N PRO A 135 0.01 -8.41 5.18
CA PRO A 135 -1.14 -9.30 5.03
C PRO A 135 -1.29 -10.39 6.10
N SER A 136 -2.49 -10.90 6.27
CA SER A 136 -2.74 -12.07 7.13
C SER A 136 -1.92 -13.28 6.65
N GLY A 137 -1.20 -13.93 7.55
CA GLY A 137 -0.37 -15.09 7.21
C GLY A 137 1.06 -14.74 6.78
N TYR A 138 1.38 -13.46 6.58
CA TYR A 138 2.72 -13.00 6.19
C TYR A 138 3.80 -13.49 7.17
N PHE A 139 3.53 -13.34 8.47
CA PHE A 139 4.40 -13.74 9.57
C PHE A 139 4.13 -15.19 9.99
N THR A 140 4.77 -16.13 9.30
CA THR A 140 4.64 -17.56 9.61
C THR A 140 5.69 -18.00 10.65
N PRO A 141 5.28 -18.57 11.79
CA PRO A 141 6.19 -18.99 12.84
C PRO A 141 7.02 -20.21 12.44
N HIS A 142 8.31 -20.17 12.77
CA HIS A 142 9.23 -21.32 12.69
C HIS A 142 10.12 -21.38 13.93
N HIS A 143 10.86 -22.48 14.10
CA HIS A 143 11.88 -22.62 15.14
C HIS A 143 13.02 -21.62 14.94
N ASN A 144 13.46 -21.47 13.69
CA ASN A 144 14.45 -20.47 13.31
C ASN A 144 13.77 -19.42 12.44
N GLY A 145 14.19 -18.17 12.60
CA GLY A 145 13.66 -17.08 11.83
C GLY A 145 14.55 -15.87 11.88
N SER A 146 14.30 -14.95 10.96
CA SER A 146 15.04 -13.72 10.82
C SER A 146 14.10 -12.64 10.30
N PHE A 147 14.30 -11.43 10.80
CA PHE A 147 13.56 -10.25 10.41
C PHE A 147 14.54 -9.11 10.24
N PHE A 148 14.39 -8.37 9.15
CA PHE A 148 15.20 -7.20 8.90
C PHE A 148 14.33 -6.08 8.35
N ILE A 149 14.58 -4.88 8.84
CA ILE A 149 14.02 -3.66 8.26
C ILE A 149 15.07 -2.55 8.30
N CYS A 150 15.20 -1.86 7.17
CA CYS A 150 16.03 -0.67 7.04
C CYS A 150 15.13 0.54 6.75
N VAL A 151 15.24 1.58 7.57
CA VAL A 151 14.48 2.82 7.42
C VAL A 151 15.44 4.00 7.33
N THR A 152 15.21 4.89 6.39
CA THR A 152 15.94 6.16 6.28
C THR A 152 15.00 7.34 6.42
N GLY A 153 15.55 8.52 6.68
CA GLY A 153 14.76 9.75 6.72
C GLY A 153 15.49 10.94 7.30
N ALA A 154 15.04 12.12 6.92
CA ALA A 154 15.53 13.39 7.47
C ALA A 154 14.76 13.78 8.74
N SER A 155 15.43 14.54 9.60
CA SER A 155 14.80 15.25 10.71
C SER A 155 14.48 16.68 10.29
N ASP A 156 13.22 16.96 9.92
CA ASP A 156 12.81 18.34 9.64
C ASP A 156 12.43 19.05 10.94
N VAL A 157 13.44 19.65 11.56
CA VAL A 157 13.31 20.47 12.77
C VAL A 157 12.38 21.69 12.55
N ARG A 158 12.17 22.14 11.29
CA ARG A 158 11.41 23.36 11.00
C ARG A 158 9.91 23.11 10.90
N ASN A 159 9.48 21.91 10.49
CA ASN A 159 8.07 21.57 10.27
C ASN A 159 7.51 20.48 11.18
N ASP A 160 8.30 19.98 12.15
CA ASP A 160 7.92 18.89 13.07
C ASP A 160 7.43 17.63 12.31
N LYS A 161 7.96 17.43 11.10
CA LYS A 161 7.61 16.34 10.18
C LYS A 161 8.86 15.57 9.80
N ASN A 162 9.04 14.40 10.37
CA ASN A 162 10.05 13.47 9.86
C ASN A 162 9.47 12.72 8.66
N ILE A 163 10.20 12.74 7.55
CA ILE A 163 9.89 11.94 6.37
C ILE A 163 10.71 10.67 6.50
N THR A 164 10.05 9.55 6.82
CA THR A 164 10.66 8.23 6.91
C THR A 164 10.26 7.38 5.72
N ARG A 165 11.20 6.59 5.20
CA ARG A 165 10.97 5.62 4.13
C ARG A 165 11.57 4.28 4.51
N VAL A 166 10.84 3.20 4.21
CA VAL A 166 11.37 1.84 4.34
C VAL A 166 12.16 1.52 3.09
N GLU A 167 13.45 1.30 3.24
CA GLU A 167 14.36 0.96 2.14
C GLU A 167 14.25 -0.52 1.77
N ARG A 168 14.30 -1.37 2.80
CA ARG A 168 14.30 -2.82 2.68
C ARG A 168 13.58 -3.43 3.86
N PHE A 169 12.88 -4.53 3.60
CA PHE A 169 12.12 -5.27 4.61
C PHE A 169 12.02 -6.73 4.17
N TRP A 170 12.30 -7.65 5.08
CA TRP A 170 12.02 -9.06 4.88
C TRP A 170 11.79 -9.74 6.23
N SER A 171 11.02 -10.82 6.24
CA SER A 171 10.64 -11.52 7.46
C SER A 171 10.34 -12.98 7.18
N ALA A 172 11.01 -13.89 7.88
CA ALA A 172 10.71 -15.32 7.83
C ALA A 172 10.85 -15.95 9.22
N GLY A 173 9.91 -16.82 9.62
CA GLY A 173 10.03 -17.58 10.88
C GLY A 173 9.69 -16.84 12.17
N LEU A 174 9.43 -15.53 12.12
CA LEU A 174 8.88 -14.78 13.24
C LEU A 174 7.39 -14.47 13.04
N THR A 175 6.68 -14.48 14.16
CA THR A 175 5.33 -13.91 14.27
C THR A 175 5.40 -12.39 14.40
N GLN A 176 4.29 -11.74 14.07
CA GLN A 176 4.13 -10.31 14.28
C GLN A 176 4.33 -9.91 15.75
N GLU A 177 3.82 -10.73 16.69
CA GLU A 177 3.95 -10.46 18.13
C GLU A 177 5.40 -10.52 18.59
N GLU A 178 6.17 -11.51 18.14
CA GLU A 178 7.60 -11.63 18.44
C GLU A 178 8.37 -10.39 17.97
N ILE A 179 8.13 -9.94 16.73
CA ILE A 179 8.78 -8.74 16.18
C ILE A 179 8.44 -7.50 17.02
N LEU A 180 7.15 -7.27 17.29
CA LEU A 180 6.72 -6.10 18.07
C LEU A 180 7.24 -6.14 19.51
N LYS A 181 7.30 -7.33 20.12
CA LYS A 181 7.85 -7.54 21.45
C LYS A 181 9.34 -7.21 21.50
N SER A 182 10.11 -7.60 20.48
CA SER A 182 11.54 -7.30 20.37
C SER A 182 11.81 -5.80 20.19
N ILE A 183 10.95 -5.08 19.47
CA ILE A 183 11.09 -3.63 19.22
C ILE A 183 10.65 -2.79 20.43
N ASN A 184 9.74 -3.31 21.26
CA ASN A 184 9.11 -2.56 22.37
C ASN A 184 10.10 -1.92 23.37
N PRO A 185 11.21 -2.55 23.79
CA PRO A 185 12.18 -1.93 24.68
C PRO A 185 12.73 -0.59 24.15
N ILE A 186 13.05 -0.52 22.85
CA ILE A 186 13.55 0.72 22.22
C ILE A 186 12.44 1.75 22.16
N ALA A 187 11.24 1.33 21.74
CA ALA A 187 10.08 2.21 21.67
C ALA A 187 9.79 2.86 23.04
N MET A 188 9.82 2.08 24.12
CA MET A 188 9.63 2.59 25.48
C MET A 188 10.72 3.59 25.89
N GLN A 189 12.00 3.32 25.59
CA GLN A 189 13.12 4.23 25.90
C GLN A 189 12.95 5.60 25.25
N ILE A 190 12.40 5.65 24.03
CA ILE A 190 12.17 6.90 23.31
C ILE A 190 10.80 7.53 23.61
N GLY A 191 9.94 6.88 24.39
CA GLY A 191 8.62 7.37 24.77
C GLY A 191 7.52 7.10 23.74
N VAL A 192 7.68 6.07 22.91
CA VAL A 192 6.69 5.56 21.96
C VAL A 192 5.96 4.37 22.58
N LYS A 193 4.63 4.42 22.63
CA LYS A 193 3.78 3.32 23.06
C LYS A 193 3.28 2.56 21.84
N ILE A 194 3.87 1.39 21.55
CA ILE A 194 3.53 0.60 20.35
C ILE A 194 2.03 0.27 20.29
N GLU A 195 1.42 -0.05 21.43
CA GLU A 195 -0.02 -0.35 21.53
C GLU A 195 -0.92 0.81 21.10
N SER A 196 -0.51 2.06 21.34
CA SER A 196 -1.29 3.25 20.95
C SER A 196 -0.94 3.78 19.57
N ILE A 197 -0.03 3.13 18.84
CA ILE A 197 0.18 3.47 17.43
C ILE A 197 -1.04 2.96 16.68
N ASP A 198 -2.05 3.83 16.55
CA ASP A 198 -3.24 3.56 15.77
C ASP A 198 -2.81 3.15 14.36
N PHE A 199 -3.28 1.98 13.95
CA PHE A 199 -3.34 1.62 12.55
C PHE A 199 -4.46 2.42 11.90
N ASN A 200 -4.29 3.74 11.83
CA ASN A 200 -4.90 4.48 10.75
C ASN A 200 -4.08 4.13 9.52
N SER A 201 -4.69 3.38 8.62
CA SER A 201 -4.22 2.95 7.29
C SER A 201 -3.59 4.07 6.44
N ASN A 202 -3.66 5.32 6.90
CA ASN A 202 -3.01 6.54 6.39
C ASN A 202 -1.51 6.49 6.07
N LEU A 203 -0.74 5.51 6.53
CA LEU A 203 0.66 5.39 6.10
C LEU A 203 0.90 4.35 5.00
N PHE A 204 0.02 3.35 4.89
CA PHE A 204 -0.10 2.55 3.67
C PHE A 204 -0.65 3.40 2.49
N LEU A 205 -1.22 4.57 2.81
CA LEU A 205 -1.88 5.47 1.86
C LEU A 205 -0.97 6.36 1.02
N GLN A 206 0.32 6.51 1.32
CA GLN A 206 1.18 7.27 0.40
C GLN A 206 1.54 6.49 -0.86
N ASN A 207 1.44 5.15 -0.84
CA ASN A 207 1.79 4.30 -1.98
C ASN A 207 0.62 3.59 -2.66
N PHE A 208 -0.61 3.73 -2.14
CA PHE A 208 -1.80 3.46 -2.96
C PHE A 208 -2.09 4.71 -3.80
N LYS A 209 -1.57 4.76 -5.03
CA LYS A 209 -2.21 5.56 -6.08
C LYS A 209 -3.60 4.95 -6.28
N LEU A 210 -4.60 5.42 -5.51
CA LEU A 210 -6.01 5.08 -5.72
C LEU A 210 -6.44 5.73 -7.04
N GLY A 211 -6.04 5.07 -8.12
CA GLY A 211 -6.27 5.44 -9.50
C GLY A 211 -6.78 4.20 -10.21
N PHE A 212 -8.08 4.13 -10.48
CA PHE A 212 -8.67 2.98 -11.16
C PHE A 212 -9.89 3.38 -11.99
N THR A 213 -10.26 2.50 -12.92
CA THR A 213 -11.54 2.57 -13.62
C THR A 213 -12.22 1.21 -13.47
N PHE A 214 -13.32 1.17 -12.71
CA PHE A 214 -14.17 0.00 -12.56
C PHE A 214 -15.25 0.04 -13.62
N LYS A 215 -15.29 -0.96 -14.50
CA LYS A 215 -16.34 -1.09 -15.52
C LYS A 215 -17.41 -2.01 -14.96
N SER A 216 -18.59 -1.45 -14.80
CA SER A 216 -19.76 -2.10 -14.25
C SER A 216 -20.62 -2.66 -15.37
N SER A 217 -20.97 -3.94 -15.30
CA SER A 217 -21.89 -4.57 -16.26
C SER A 217 -23.33 -4.07 -16.09
N ASP A 218 -23.68 -3.68 -14.86
CA ASP A 218 -25.01 -3.20 -14.48
C ASP A 218 -24.93 -2.47 -13.12
N HIS A 219 -26.04 -1.91 -12.63
CA HIS A 219 -26.11 -1.36 -11.28
C HIS A 219 -27.44 -1.65 -10.58
N ILE A 220 -27.39 -1.68 -9.26
CA ILE A 220 -28.54 -1.85 -8.37
C ILE A 220 -28.69 -0.57 -7.55
N ARG A 221 -29.91 -0.05 -7.45
CA ARG A 221 -30.22 1.14 -6.66
C ARG A 221 -31.03 0.77 -5.44
N TYR A 222 -30.55 1.22 -4.28
CA TYR A 222 -31.26 1.19 -3.02
C TYR A 222 -31.65 2.61 -2.60
N GLN A 223 -32.77 2.74 -1.91
CA GLN A 223 -33.16 3.98 -1.26
C GLN A 223 -33.78 3.66 0.10
N ASN A 224 -33.32 4.32 1.16
CA ASN A 224 -33.70 3.98 2.54
C ASN A 224 -33.49 2.48 2.86
N GLY A 225 -32.37 1.91 2.37
CA GLY A 225 -32.04 0.49 2.49
C GLY A 225 -32.93 -0.48 1.71
N ARG A 226 -33.89 0.00 0.91
CA ARG A 226 -34.79 -0.84 0.11
C ARG A 226 -34.37 -0.84 -1.35
N LEU A 227 -34.42 -2.02 -1.99
CA LEU A 227 -34.21 -2.17 -3.43
C LEU A 227 -35.28 -1.37 -4.21
N ILE A 228 -34.84 -0.46 -5.07
CA ILE A 228 -35.70 0.38 -5.91
C ILE A 228 -35.63 -0.04 -7.38
N SER A 229 -34.43 -0.30 -7.89
CA SER A 229 -34.24 -0.64 -9.30
C SER A 229 -32.97 -1.45 -9.54
N GLY A 230 -32.93 -2.16 -10.67
CA GLY A 230 -31.82 -3.02 -11.06
C GLY A 230 -31.92 -4.43 -10.48
N PRO A 231 -31.12 -5.39 -10.99
CA PRO A 231 -30.31 -5.26 -12.20
C PRO A 231 -31.18 -5.10 -13.47
N HIS A 232 -30.70 -4.31 -14.43
CA HIS A 232 -31.36 -4.00 -15.70
C HIS A 232 -30.87 -4.86 -16.88
N GLY A 233 -29.85 -5.69 -16.68
CA GLY A 233 -29.25 -6.59 -17.67
C GLY A 233 -28.40 -5.91 -18.75
N SER A 234 -28.30 -4.57 -18.75
CA SER A 234 -27.55 -3.82 -19.78
C SER A 234 -27.16 -2.38 -19.41
N ALA A 235 -27.31 -1.93 -18.15
CA ALA A 235 -27.05 -0.53 -17.80
C ALA A 235 -25.58 -0.29 -17.41
N LYS A 236 -24.70 -0.33 -18.41
CA LYS A 236 -23.25 -0.33 -18.21
C LYS A 236 -22.73 1.03 -17.77
N ARG A 237 -21.92 1.06 -16.72
CA ARG A 237 -21.33 2.28 -16.17
C ARG A 237 -19.85 2.10 -15.93
N ALA A 238 -19.09 3.18 -15.84
CA ALA A 238 -17.73 3.12 -15.30
C ALA A 238 -17.58 4.08 -14.11
N VAL A 239 -16.99 3.58 -13.03
CA VAL A 239 -16.56 4.38 -11.89
C VAL A 239 -15.08 4.65 -12.06
N LYS A 240 -14.70 5.91 -12.24
CA LYS A 240 -13.30 6.33 -12.31
C LYS A 240 -12.93 7.07 -11.04
N VAL A 241 -11.86 6.63 -10.40
CA VAL A 241 -11.23 7.32 -9.28
C VAL A 241 -9.83 7.71 -9.73
N GLU A 242 -9.48 8.99 -9.60
CA GLU A 242 -8.17 9.50 -9.96
C GLU A 242 -7.62 10.47 -8.91
N PRO A 243 -6.30 10.52 -8.69
CA PRO A 243 -5.68 11.55 -7.85
C PRO A 243 -6.04 12.95 -8.36
N ASN A 244 -6.22 13.90 -7.44
CA ASN A 244 -6.51 15.27 -7.84
C ASN A 244 -5.28 15.91 -8.51
N ILE A 245 -5.34 16.07 -9.84
CA ILE A 245 -4.23 16.49 -10.72
C ILE A 245 -3.78 17.95 -10.46
N SER A 246 -4.58 18.73 -9.72
CA SER A 246 -4.28 20.13 -9.38
C SER A 246 -3.44 20.30 -8.10
N GLY A 247 -2.81 19.24 -7.58
CA GLY A 247 -2.00 19.30 -6.34
C GLY A 247 -2.81 19.52 -5.07
N ARG A 248 -4.13 19.29 -5.12
CA ARG A 248 -5.05 19.37 -3.97
C ARG A 248 -5.17 18.00 -3.32
N GLU A 249 -5.51 17.97 -2.04
CA GLU A 249 -5.76 16.73 -1.29
C GLU A 249 -6.91 15.91 -1.91
N GLY A 250 -6.83 14.58 -1.81
CA GLY A 250 -7.92 13.66 -2.16
C GLY A 250 -7.97 13.19 -3.61
N PHE A 251 -9.16 12.74 -4.02
CA PHE A 251 -9.43 12.04 -5.27
C PHE A 251 -10.62 12.67 -5.99
N LEU A 252 -10.62 12.57 -7.31
CA LEU A 252 -11.76 12.89 -8.15
C LEU A 252 -12.48 11.59 -8.50
N VAL A 253 -13.78 11.53 -8.20
CA VAL A 253 -14.65 10.41 -8.55
C VAL A 253 -15.61 10.83 -9.64
N THR A 254 -15.62 10.11 -10.76
CA THR A 254 -16.44 10.39 -11.94
C THR A 254 -17.19 9.13 -12.36
N ILE A 255 -18.48 9.27 -12.71
CA ILE A 255 -19.28 8.16 -13.28
C ILE A 255 -19.51 8.41 -14.76
N TYR A 256 -19.21 7.41 -15.58
CA TYR A 256 -19.47 7.42 -17.02
C TYR A 256 -20.60 6.46 -17.39
N ASN A 257 -21.37 6.84 -18.40
CA ASN A 257 -22.26 5.94 -19.11
C ASN A 257 -21.49 5.25 -20.26
N LEU A 258 -21.51 3.91 -20.29
CA LEU A 258 -20.81 3.13 -21.30
C LEU A 258 -21.69 2.76 -22.50
N ASP A 259 -22.98 3.10 -22.47
CA ASP A 259 -23.91 2.89 -23.57
C ASP A 259 -23.96 4.14 -24.46
N GLY A 260 -23.63 4.01 -25.76
CA GLY A 260 -23.62 5.12 -26.75
C GLY A 260 -22.30 5.25 -27.55
N ASN A 261 -22.26 6.15 -28.54
CA ASN A 261 -21.13 6.28 -29.50
C ASN A 261 -19.89 6.93 -28.85
N HIS A 262 -18.70 6.33 -29.02
CA HIS A 262 -17.49 6.75 -28.29
C HIS A 262 -16.15 6.28 -28.94
N PRO A 263 -15.16 7.18 -29.15
CA PRO A 263 -13.75 6.76 -29.36
C PRO A 263 -12.77 7.02 -28.18
N MET A 264 -12.91 8.09 -27.39
CA MET A 264 -12.14 8.38 -26.15
C MET A 264 -12.90 9.49 -25.37
N TRP A 265 -13.16 9.37 -24.06
CA TRP A 265 -14.35 9.89 -23.32
C TRP A 265 -14.83 11.34 -23.58
N GLN A 266 -15.70 11.52 -24.59
CA GLN A 266 -16.60 12.68 -24.72
C GLN A 266 -17.95 12.45 -24.01
N ASN A 267 -18.76 13.52 -23.82
CA ASN A 267 -20.18 13.71 -23.40
C ASN A 267 -21.00 12.67 -22.59
N ASN A 268 -20.50 11.50 -22.22
CA ASN A 268 -21.23 10.48 -21.47
C ASN A 268 -20.92 10.53 -19.96
N VAL A 269 -20.56 11.70 -19.45
CA VAL A 269 -20.38 11.92 -18.01
C VAL A 269 -21.77 11.86 -17.37
N GLN A 270 -22.04 10.77 -16.65
CA GLN A 270 -23.29 10.58 -15.91
C GLN A 270 -23.25 11.34 -14.58
N MET A 271 -22.08 11.43 -13.96
CA MET A 271 -21.81 12.24 -12.77
C MET A 271 -20.50 12.98 -12.97
N ALA A 272 -20.56 14.32 -12.96
CA ALA A 272 -19.38 15.18 -13.03
C ALA A 272 -18.40 14.86 -11.88
N PRO A 273 -17.09 15.10 -12.07
CA PRO A 273 -16.09 14.82 -11.05
C PRO A 273 -16.46 15.42 -9.69
N LYS A 274 -16.45 14.58 -8.65
CA LYS A 274 -16.68 14.98 -7.26
C LYS A 274 -15.39 14.77 -6.47
N GLN A 275 -14.98 15.79 -5.72
CA GLN A 275 -13.79 15.72 -4.90
C GLN A 275 -14.09 14.97 -3.60
N MET A 276 -13.32 13.92 -3.33
CA MET A 276 -13.51 13.04 -2.17
C MET A 276 -12.19 12.72 -1.46
N ARG A 277 -12.24 12.43 -0.16
CA ARG A 277 -11.10 11.98 0.64
C ARG A 277 -11.43 10.66 1.32
N ILE A 278 -10.41 9.88 1.62
CA ILE A 278 -10.56 8.64 2.37
C ILE A 278 -10.97 8.98 3.81
N VAL A 279 -12.05 8.35 4.26
CA VAL A 279 -12.52 8.44 5.66
C VAL A 279 -12.43 7.11 6.39
N VAL A 280 -12.44 5.99 5.66
CA VAL A 280 -12.20 4.65 6.21
C VAL A 280 -11.41 3.85 5.18
N GLN A 281 -10.45 3.05 5.62
CA GLN A 281 -9.82 2.03 4.79
C GLN A 281 -9.42 0.83 5.63
N SER A 282 -9.78 -0.35 5.16
CA SER A 282 -9.42 -1.66 5.70
C SER A 282 -9.02 -2.62 4.57
N ILE A 283 -8.62 -3.84 4.94
CA ILE A 283 -8.30 -4.91 3.97
C ILE A 283 -9.46 -5.26 3.02
N ASN A 284 -10.71 -4.97 3.41
CA ASN A 284 -11.91 -5.37 2.69
C ASN A 284 -12.66 -4.20 2.05
N GLN A 285 -12.30 -2.95 2.38
CA GLN A 285 -12.98 -1.80 1.79
C GLN A 285 -12.21 -0.49 1.94
N ILE A 286 -12.48 0.45 1.02
CA ILE A 286 -12.07 1.85 1.10
C ILE A 286 -13.34 2.70 1.02
N VAL A 287 -13.52 3.64 1.95
CA VAL A 287 -14.65 4.57 1.96
C VAL A 287 -14.13 5.97 1.73
N LEU A 288 -14.63 6.60 0.68
CA LEU A 288 -14.41 7.98 0.30
C LEU A 288 -15.62 8.82 0.71
N ARG A 289 -15.38 10.01 1.25
CA ARG A 289 -16.40 11.03 1.50
C ARG A 289 -16.08 12.29 0.73
N GLY A 290 -17.08 12.85 0.07
CA GLY A 290 -16.97 14.11 -0.63
C GLY A 290 -16.69 15.27 0.32
N PHE A 291 -15.94 16.26 -0.16
CA PHE A 291 -15.61 17.46 0.61
C PHE A 291 -15.37 18.65 -0.31
N GLY A 292 -15.60 19.86 0.20
CA GLY A 292 -15.52 21.08 -0.59
C GLY A 292 -16.78 21.34 -1.40
N PHE A 293 -16.67 22.25 -2.37
CA PHE A 293 -17.81 22.77 -3.13
C PHE A 293 -17.50 22.78 -4.63
N ASP A 294 -18.53 22.67 -5.46
CA ASP A 294 -18.43 22.93 -6.89
C ASP A 294 -18.37 24.44 -7.20
N GLU A 295 -18.18 24.78 -8.48
CA GLU A 295 -18.09 26.18 -8.95
C GLU A 295 -19.37 26.99 -8.70
N PHE A 296 -20.49 26.33 -8.42
CA PHE A 296 -21.78 26.94 -8.12
C PHE A 296 -22.10 26.95 -6.61
N GLY A 297 -21.17 26.49 -5.76
CA GLY A 297 -21.31 26.49 -4.31
C GLY A 297 -22.07 25.30 -3.72
N ASN A 298 -22.36 24.25 -4.50
CA ASN A 298 -22.97 23.03 -3.96
C ASN A 298 -21.92 22.17 -3.27
N SER A 299 -22.24 21.66 -2.08
CA SER A 299 -21.33 20.81 -1.31
C SER A 299 -21.13 19.45 -1.98
N PHE A 300 -19.91 18.92 -1.90
CA PHE A 300 -19.63 17.53 -2.24
C PHE A 300 -19.90 16.56 -1.09
N GLU A 301 -20.18 17.04 0.13
CA GLU A 301 -20.40 16.19 1.31
C GLU A 301 -21.60 15.24 1.17
N ASP A 302 -22.51 15.52 0.25
CA ASP A 302 -23.65 14.66 -0.09
C ASP A 302 -23.25 13.40 -0.85
N TYR A 303 -22.00 13.32 -1.31
CA TYR A 303 -21.49 12.20 -2.09
C TYR A 303 -20.48 11.38 -1.28
N GLY A 304 -20.49 10.08 -1.49
CA GLY A 304 -19.48 9.15 -0.98
C GLY A 304 -19.28 7.98 -1.92
N LEU A 305 -18.18 7.25 -1.77
CA LEU A 305 -17.93 6.03 -2.53
C LEU A 305 -17.33 4.97 -1.61
N THR A 306 -17.97 3.81 -1.51
CA THR A 306 -17.35 2.61 -0.94
C THR A 306 -16.81 1.74 -2.05
N VAL A 307 -15.54 1.38 -1.95
CA VAL A 307 -14.82 0.46 -2.82
C VAL A 307 -14.68 -0.84 -2.04
N LYS A 308 -15.32 -1.94 -2.48
CA LYS A 308 -15.16 -3.23 -1.82
C LYS A 308 -13.96 -3.97 -2.40
N LEU A 309 -13.18 -4.55 -1.51
CA LEU A 309 -11.98 -5.30 -1.83
C LEU A 309 -12.14 -6.73 -1.31
N ASN A 310 -11.71 -7.69 -2.12
CA ASN A 310 -11.53 -9.07 -1.71
C ASN A 310 -10.09 -9.48 -2.03
N ASN A 311 -9.29 -9.77 -1.01
CA ASN A 311 -7.86 -10.06 -1.15
C ASN A 311 -7.11 -8.99 -1.98
N ASN A 312 -7.37 -7.70 -1.70
CA ASN A 312 -6.83 -6.54 -2.42
C ASN A 312 -7.25 -6.42 -3.90
N VAL A 313 -8.16 -7.26 -4.39
CA VAL A 313 -8.78 -7.14 -5.71
C VAL A 313 -10.08 -6.35 -5.58
N LEU A 314 -10.28 -5.39 -6.48
CA LEU A 314 -11.51 -4.60 -6.57
C LEU A 314 -12.68 -5.51 -6.94
N GLU A 315 -13.62 -5.69 -6.00
CA GLU A 315 -14.79 -6.54 -6.19
C GLU A 315 -15.95 -5.74 -6.79
N ASN A 316 -16.34 -4.64 -6.14
CA ASN A 316 -17.40 -3.76 -6.60
C ASN A 316 -17.24 -2.34 -6.03
N CYS A 317 -18.13 -1.44 -6.45
CA CYS A 317 -18.19 -0.06 -5.96
C CYS A 317 -19.63 0.30 -5.57
N ILE A 318 -19.80 1.07 -4.50
CA ILE A 318 -21.09 1.60 -4.06
C ILE A 318 -20.98 3.12 -3.99
N LEU A 319 -21.75 3.82 -4.83
CA LEU A 319 -21.87 5.27 -4.75
C LEU A 319 -22.99 5.62 -3.77
N HIS A 320 -22.67 6.51 -2.84
CA HIS A 320 -23.58 7.01 -1.82
C HIS A 320 -24.03 8.43 -2.15
N LEU A 321 -25.33 8.66 -2.12
CA LEU A 321 -25.97 9.98 -2.21
C LEU A 321 -26.68 10.22 -0.87
N HIS A 322 -25.91 10.76 0.08
CA HIS A 322 -26.29 10.86 1.49
C HIS A 322 -27.47 11.80 1.73
N ASP A 323 -27.64 12.83 0.90
CA ASP A 323 -28.75 13.79 0.97
C ASP A 323 -30.12 13.13 0.77
N ARG A 324 -30.15 12.03 0.01
CA ARG A 324 -31.38 11.34 -0.41
C ARG A 324 -31.48 9.90 0.09
N ASP A 325 -30.50 9.47 0.89
CA ASP A 325 -30.33 8.11 1.39
C ASP A 325 -30.42 7.07 0.26
N ILE A 326 -29.64 7.30 -0.80
CA ILE A 326 -29.56 6.42 -1.98
C ILE A 326 -28.18 5.79 -2.06
N ASP A 327 -28.16 4.49 -2.28
CA ASP A 327 -26.96 3.73 -2.63
C ASP A 327 -27.10 3.17 -4.05
N ILE A 328 -26.04 3.27 -4.84
CA ILE A 328 -25.95 2.68 -6.17
C ILE A 328 -24.77 1.73 -6.18
N GLU A 329 -25.07 0.44 -6.19
CA GLU A 329 -24.09 -0.65 -6.25
C GLU A 329 -23.79 -1.01 -7.70
N TYR A 330 -22.53 -0.90 -8.09
CA TYR A 330 -22.01 -1.20 -9.42
C TYR A 330 -21.49 -2.64 -9.46
N LEU A 331 -22.10 -3.49 -10.28
CA LEU A 331 -21.78 -4.91 -10.39
C LEU A 331 -20.57 -5.17 -11.31
N PRO A 332 -19.73 -6.18 -11.02
CA PRO A 332 -18.57 -6.53 -11.83
C PRO A 332 -18.86 -6.91 -13.29
#